data_AF-A0A8C5M9I2-F1
#
_entry.id   AF-A0A8C5M9I2-F1
#
_cell.length_a   1.000
_cell.length_b   1.000
_cell.length_c   1.000
_cell.angle_alpha   90.00
_cell.angle_beta   90.00
_cell.angle_gamma   90.00
#
_symmetry.space_group_name_H-M   'P 1'
#
loop_
_entity.id
_entity.type
_entity.pdbx_description
1 polymer ?
#
loop_
_entity_poly.entity_id
_entity_poly.type
_entity_poly.pdbx_seq_one_letter_code
_entity_poly.pdbx_strand_id
1 'polypeptide(L)'
;SGRKCRFSLSGSLSQSNPVMIDAREVSAARRSRYFWGNLPGMTRRLVSTADDKLYLQDCLEAGRVARFSKVCTITTNPGSVRQGKDQQFPVTMNEKEDVLWCTEMERVFGFPVHYTDVSNMTRSARQKLLGRSWSVPVIRHLFSPLKEYFASM
;
A
#
# COMPACT_ATOMS: atom_id res chain seq x y z
N SER A 1 11.71 -3.81 19.30
CA SER A 1 11.19 -5.14 18.89
C SER A 1 11.61 -5.54 17.46
N GLY A 2 11.63 -4.63 16.46
CA GLY A 2 11.88 -5.00 15.04
C GLY A 2 13.25 -5.60 14.67
N ARG A 3 14.33 -5.35 15.41
CA ARG A 3 15.65 -5.95 15.14
C ARG A 3 15.69 -7.46 15.47
N LYS A 4 15.07 -7.88 16.58
CA LYS A 4 15.04 -9.30 16.99
C LYS A 4 14.27 -10.17 15.99
N CYS A 5 13.12 -9.71 15.47
CA CYS A 5 12.37 -10.44 14.45
C CYS A 5 13.12 -10.59 13.12
N ARG A 6 13.97 -9.61 12.76
CA ARG A 6 14.78 -9.68 11.54
C ARG A 6 15.78 -10.84 11.60
N PHE A 7 16.49 -10.97 12.72
CA PHE A 7 17.48 -12.04 12.90
C PHE A 7 16.84 -13.43 13.02
N SER A 8 15.71 -13.55 13.73
CA SER A 8 15.04 -14.84 13.90
C SER A 8 14.46 -15.41 12.60
N LEU A 9 13.96 -14.55 11.71
CA LEU A 9 13.36 -14.98 10.43
C LEU A 9 14.41 -15.27 9.33
N SER A 10 15.53 -14.54 9.33
CA SER A 10 16.65 -14.84 8.42
C SER A 10 17.32 -16.19 8.74
N GLY A 11 17.21 -16.70 9.97
CA GLY A 11 17.68 -18.03 10.32
C GLY A 11 16.78 -19.17 9.81
N SER A 12 15.51 -18.92 9.50
CA SER A 12 14.51 -19.97 9.23
C SER A 12 13.97 -20.05 7.80
N LEU A 13 13.90 -18.95 7.05
CA LEU A 13 13.19 -18.92 5.76
C LEU A 13 14.11 -19.03 4.53
N SER A 14 15.32 -18.52 4.64
CA SER A 14 16.38 -18.54 3.63
C SER A 14 17.55 -17.83 4.29
N GLN A 15 18.79 -18.32 4.15
CA GLN A 15 20.02 -17.69 4.70
C GLN A 15 20.34 -16.32 4.02
N SER A 16 19.33 -15.53 3.72
CA SER A 16 19.37 -14.27 2.97
C SER A 16 18.85 -13.12 3.84
N ASN A 17 19.50 -11.97 3.70
CA ASN A 17 19.07 -10.74 4.35
C ASN A 17 17.82 -10.17 3.64
N PRO A 18 16.83 -9.63 4.38
CA PRO A 18 15.66 -9.05 3.76
C PRO A 18 15.97 -7.74 3.05
N VAL A 19 15.21 -7.49 1.97
CA VAL A 19 15.15 -6.17 1.34
C VAL A 19 14.01 -5.36 1.96
N MET A 20 14.27 -4.11 2.35
CA MET A 20 13.23 -3.19 2.80
C MET A 20 12.73 -2.38 1.60
N ILE A 21 11.43 -2.43 1.32
CA ILE A 21 10.79 -1.63 0.27
C ILE A 21 9.65 -0.81 0.90
N ASP A 22 9.61 0.48 0.58
CA ASP A 22 8.52 1.37 0.99
C ASP A 22 7.64 1.73 -0.20
N ALA A 23 6.34 1.39 -0.09
CA ALA A 23 5.37 1.69 -1.13
C ALA A 23 5.24 3.19 -1.44
N ARG A 24 5.71 4.09 -0.56
CA ARG A 24 5.66 5.55 -0.79
C ARG A 24 6.25 6.00 -2.13
N GLU A 25 7.17 5.22 -2.71
CA GLU A 25 7.82 5.56 -3.98
C GLU A 25 6.96 5.23 -5.21
N VAL A 26 5.92 4.39 -5.04
CA VAL A 26 5.03 3.91 -6.11
C VAL A 26 3.55 4.00 -5.75
N SER A 27 3.21 4.59 -4.60
CA SER A 27 1.84 4.79 -4.16
C SER A 27 1.68 6.03 -3.28
N ALA A 28 0.44 6.42 -3.07
CA ALA A 28 0.05 7.53 -2.21
C ALA A 28 0.12 7.24 -0.70
N ALA A 29 0.72 6.11 -0.26
CA ALA A 29 0.82 5.75 1.14
C ALA A 29 2.22 5.31 1.57
N ARG A 30 2.58 5.62 2.82
CA ARG A 30 3.75 5.00 3.48
C ARG A 30 3.43 3.55 3.82
N ARG A 31 4.30 2.62 3.41
CA ARG A 31 4.15 1.20 3.75
C ARG A 31 5.49 0.46 3.61
N SER A 32 6.43 0.75 4.49
CA SER A 32 7.71 0.03 4.54
C SER A 32 7.51 -1.42 5.00
N ARG A 33 8.00 -2.38 4.23
CA ARG A 33 7.93 -3.83 4.52
C ARG A 33 9.24 -4.51 4.17
N TYR A 34 9.56 -5.57 4.91
CA TYR A 34 10.68 -6.45 4.59
C TYR A 34 10.20 -7.59 3.69
N PHE A 35 11.00 -7.89 2.67
CA PHE A 35 10.79 -8.99 1.74
C PHE A 35 12.00 -9.90 1.81
N TRP A 36 11.77 -11.15 2.19
CA TRP A 36 12.75 -12.24 2.06
C TRP A 36 12.40 -13.05 0.82
N GLY A 37 13.41 -13.50 0.10
CA GLY A 37 13.22 -14.29 -1.10
C GLY A 37 14.48 -14.34 -1.94
N ASN A 38 14.37 -15.03 -3.06
CA ASN A 38 15.43 -15.26 -4.05
C ASN A 38 15.03 -14.76 -5.45
N LEU A 39 14.03 -13.87 -5.53
CA LEU A 39 13.59 -13.35 -6.83
C LEU A 39 14.72 -12.53 -7.48
N PRO A 40 14.89 -12.65 -8.80
CA PRO A 40 15.92 -11.90 -9.52
C PRO A 40 15.72 -10.39 -9.35
N GLY A 41 16.79 -9.71 -8.96
CA GLY A 41 16.81 -8.25 -8.84
C GLY A 41 15.92 -7.69 -7.72
N MET A 42 15.65 -8.41 -6.63
CA MET A 42 14.91 -7.86 -5.47
C MET A 42 15.51 -6.58 -4.89
N THR A 43 16.83 -6.39 -5.02
CA THR A 43 17.55 -5.21 -4.55
C THR A 43 17.57 -4.05 -5.54
N ARG A 44 16.95 -4.22 -6.73
CA ARG A 44 16.90 -3.13 -7.72
C ARG A 44 16.07 -1.98 -7.17
N ARG A 45 16.36 -0.77 -7.66
CA ARG A 45 15.60 0.42 -7.28
C ARG A 45 14.15 0.26 -7.69
N LEU A 46 13.24 0.63 -6.79
CA LEU A 46 11.83 0.72 -7.09
C LEU A 46 11.58 1.87 -8.08
N VAL A 47 10.86 1.59 -9.16
CA VAL A 47 10.59 2.56 -10.24
C VAL A 47 9.08 2.70 -10.38
N SER A 48 8.58 3.93 -10.30
CA SER A 48 7.18 4.25 -10.56
C SER A 48 6.89 4.21 -12.06
N THR A 49 5.70 3.72 -12.41
CA THR A 49 5.16 3.74 -13.77
C THR A 49 4.14 4.86 -13.94
N ALA A 50 3.78 5.18 -15.18
CA ALA A 50 2.77 6.21 -15.48
C ALA A 50 1.41 5.93 -14.82
N ASP A 51 1.07 4.65 -14.63
CA ASP A 51 -0.18 4.23 -14.01
C ASP A 51 -0.18 4.31 -12.47
N ASP A 52 0.98 4.52 -11.84
CA ASP A 52 1.09 4.54 -10.38
C ASP A 52 0.58 5.88 -9.82
N LYS A 53 -0.41 5.80 -8.92
CA LYS A 53 -0.99 6.97 -8.25
C LYS A 53 -0.12 7.40 -7.07
N LEU A 54 0.79 8.34 -7.33
CA LEU A 54 1.79 8.78 -6.35
C LEU A 54 1.22 9.78 -5.34
N TYR A 55 0.24 10.59 -5.71
CA TYR A 55 -0.35 11.57 -4.81
C TYR A 55 -1.74 11.13 -4.38
N LEU A 56 -2.11 11.47 -3.14
CA LEU A 56 -3.41 11.12 -2.58
C LEU A 56 -4.55 11.66 -3.45
N GLN A 57 -4.37 12.85 -4.02
CA GLN A 57 -5.36 13.47 -4.90
C GLN A 57 -5.72 12.60 -6.10
N ASP A 58 -4.75 11.85 -6.65
CA ASP A 58 -4.95 10.95 -7.80
C ASP A 58 -5.80 9.72 -7.43
N CYS A 59 -5.97 9.46 -6.13
CA CYS A 59 -6.78 8.36 -5.60
C CYS A 59 -8.22 8.77 -5.26
N LEU A 60 -8.52 10.07 -5.15
CA LEU A 60 -9.81 10.54 -4.66
C LEU A 60 -10.89 10.52 -5.75
N GLU A 61 -12.16 10.46 -5.33
CA GLU A 61 -13.28 10.70 -6.24
C GLU A 61 -13.43 12.20 -6.61
N ALA A 62 -14.15 12.47 -7.68
CA ALA A 62 -14.42 13.84 -8.13
C ALA A 62 -15.09 14.68 -7.03
N GLY A 63 -14.70 15.95 -6.92
CA GLY A 63 -15.23 16.89 -5.92
C GLY A 63 -14.61 16.75 -4.53
N ARG A 64 -13.61 15.88 -4.35
CA ARG A 64 -12.89 15.69 -3.08
C ARG A 64 -11.45 16.19 -3.19
N VAL A 65 -10.97 16.81 -2.13
CA VAL A 65 -9.64 17.46 -2.10
C VAL A 65 -8.78 16.82 -1.02
N ALA A 66 -7.57 16.41 -1.39
CA ALA A 66 -6.57 15.84 -0.50
C ALA A 66 -5.92 16.94 0.34
N ARG A 67 -5.85 16.73 1.66
CA ARG A 67 -5.12 17.62 2.58
C ARG A 67 -3.66 17.27 2.74
N PHE A 68 -3.27 16.07 2.31
CA PHE A 68 -1.92 15.54 2.40
C PHE A 68 -1.51 14.94 1.06
N SER A 69 -0.24 15.07 0.69
CA SER A 69 0.28 14.47 -0.54
C SER A 69 0.31 12.94 -0.49
N LYS A 70 0.60 12.38 0.68
CA LYS A 70 0.60 10.94 0.96
C LYS A 70 0.03 10.68 2.35
N VAL A 71 -0.64 9.55 2.52
CA VAL A 71 -1.13 9.10 3.83
C VAL A 71 -0.10 8.28 4.59
N CYS A 72 -0.18 8.32 5.92
CA CYS A 72 0.48 7.39 6.81
C CYS A 72 0.05 5.92 6.55
N THR A 73 0.75 4.98 7.18
CA THR A 73 0.46 3.55 7.05
C THR A 73 -0.97 3.23 7.47
N ILE A 74 -1.82 2.88 6.50
CA ILE A 74 -3.17 2.37 6.75
C ILE A 74 -3.06 0.94 7.29
N THR A 75 -3.71 0.71 8.43
CA THR A 75 -3.77 -0.58 9.13
C THR A 75 -5.21 -1.03 9.29
N THR A 76 -5.41 -2.17 9.95
CA THR A 76 -6.73 -2.66 10.34
C THR A 76 -7.43 -1.80 11.39
N ASN A 77 -6.71 -0.92 12.08
CA ASN A 77 -7.28 0.02 13.04
C ASN A 77 -7.96 1.18 12.29
N PRO A 78 -9.27 1.43 12.47
CA PRO A 78 -9.99 2.56 11.87
C PRO A 78 -9.29 3.91 12.05
N GLY A 79 -8.66 4.15 13.21
CA GLY A 79 -7.95 5.39 13.51
C GLY A 79 -6.69 5.62 12.66
N SER A 80 -6.11 4.58 12.06
CA SER A 80 -4.86 4.71 11.27
C SER A 80 -5.01 5.50 9.96
N VAL A 81 -6.24 5.81 9.55
CA VAL A 81 -6.52 6.67 8.39
C VAL A 81 -6.36 8.16 8.74
N ARG A 82 -6.42 8.52 10.03
CA ARG A 82 -6.19 9.88 10.50
C ARG A 82 -4.71 10.23 10.44
N GLN A 83 -4.42 11.50 10.13
CA GLN A 83 -3.10 12.00 9.82
C GLN A 83 -2.58 12.94 10.91
N GLY A 84 -1.25 13.01 11.02
CA GLY A 84 -0.57 13.92 11.93
C GLY A 84 -0.78 13.62 13.42
N LYS A 85 -0.24 14.51 14.25
CA LYS A 85 -0.42 14.45 15.71
C LYS A 85 -1.86 14.82 16.10
N ASP A 86 -2.46 15.72 15.33
CA ASP A 86 -3.80 16.27 15.57
C ASP A 86 -4.94 15.36 15.08
N GLN A 87 -4.62 14.14 14.61
CA GLN A 87 -5.60 13.13 14.18
C GLN A 87 -6.60 13.67 13.13
N GLN A 88 -6.10 14.46 12.19
CA GLN A 88 -6.85 15.12 11.13
C GLN A 88 -7.33 14.11 10.08
N PHE A 89 -8.51 14.34 9.51
CA PHE A 89 -8.95 13.56 8.37
C PHE A 89 -8.17 13.94 7.10
N PRO A 90 -7.85 12.97 6.22
CA PRO A 90 -6.97 13.20 5.08
C PRO A 90 -7.62 13.94 3.90
N VAL A 91 -8.95 14.09 3.89
CA VAL A 91 -9.73 14.61 2.76
C VAL A 91 -10.69 15.71 3.25
N THR A 92 -10.98 16.66 2.37
CA THR A 92 -12.14 17.56 2.51
C THR A 92 -13.09 17.41 1.32
N MET A 93 -14.40 17.48 1.58
CA MET A 93 -15.44 17.52 0.56
C MET A 93 -16.45 18.60 0.96
N ASN A 94 -16.70 19.57 0.07
CA ASN A 94 -17.54 20.74 0.37
C ASN A 94 -17.11 21.44 1.66
N GLU A 95 -15.79 21.70 1.79
CA GLU A 95 -15.16 22.36 2.95
C GLU A 95 -15.27 21.62 4.29
N LYS A 96 -15.86 20.42 4.31
CA LYS A 96 -15.95 19.58 5.51
C LYS A 96 -14.92 18.47 5.47
N GLU A 97 -14.31 18.19 6.62
CA GLU A 97 -13.38 17.08 6.77
C GLU A 97 -14.08 15.72 6.59
N ASP A 98 -13.45 14.81 5.85
CA ASP A 98 -13.97 13.48 5.58
C ASP A 98 -12.89 12.39 5.53
N VAL A 99 -13.28 11.16 5.84
CA VAL A 99 -12.43 9.97 5.76
C VAL A 99 -12.19 9.54 4.31
N LEU A 100 -11.15 8.72 4.09
CA LEU A 100 -11.05 7.97 2.84
C LEU A 100 -12.21 6.98 2.68
N TRP A 101 -12.77 6.97 1.48
CA TRP A 101 -13.74 5.97 1.06
C TRP A 101 -13.04 4.64 0.73
N CYS A 102 -13.81 3.55 0.69
CA CYS A 102 -13.25 2.22 0.40
C CYS A 102 -12.58 2.15 -0.98
N THR A 103 -13.20 2.76 -2.00
CA THR A 103 -12.66 2.82 -3.37
C THR A 103 -11.37 3.63 -3.46
N GLU A 104 -11.28 4.72 -2.70
CA GLU A 104 -10.06 5.53 -2.59
C GLU A 104 -8.95 4.75 -1.89
N MET A 105 -9.27 4.00 -0.82
CA MET A 105 -8.31 3.10 -0.18
C MET A 105 -7.83 1.99 -1.13
N GLU A 106 -8.71 1.41 -1.95
CA GLU A 106 -8.30 0.43 -2.98
C GLU A 106 -7.27 1.04 -3.93
N ARG A 107 -7.54 2.24 -4.45
CA ARG A 107 -6.61 2.97 -5.33
C ARG A 107 -5.27 3.28 -4.65
N VAL A 108 -5.29 3.70 -3.38
CA VAL A 108 -4.07 3.96 -2.59
C VAL A 108 -3.18 2.71 -2.48
N PHE A 109 -3.79 1.53 -2.37
CA PHE A 109 -3.06 0.25 -2.34
C PHE A 109 -2.71 -0.30 -3.73
N GLY A 110 -3.25 0.31 -4.80
CA GLY A 110 -3.09 -0.10 -6.19
C GLY A 110 -4.04 -1.22 -6.64
N PHE A 111 -5.11 -1.48 -5.89
CA PHE A 111 -6.16 -2.41 -6.31
C PHE A 111 -7.09 -1.76 -7.34
N PRO A 112 -7.72 -2.57 -8.21
CA PRO A 112 -8.86 -2.12 -9.00
C PRO A 112 -9.97 -1.54 -8.13
N VAL A 113 -10.71 -0.57 -8.67
CA VAL A 113 -11.86 0.01 -7.98
C VAL A 113 -12.93 -1.09 -7.80
N HIS A 114 -13.54 -1.17 -6.62
CA HIS A 114 -14.49 -2.20 -6.20
C HIS A 114 -13.90 -3.60 -5.99
N TYR A 115 -12.57 -3.76 -5.94
CA TYR A 115 -11.94 -5.06 -5.72
C TYR A 115 -12.39 -5.77 -4.43
N THR A 116 -12.69 -5.01 -3.38
CA THR A 116 -13.16 -5.55 -2.08
C THR A 116 -14.67 -5.39 -1.88
N ASP A 117 -15.41 -5.04 -2.93
CA ASP A 117 -16.85 -4.84 -2.89
C ASP A 117 -17.60 -6.16 -3.10
N VAL A 118 -17.37 -7.09 -2.17
CA VAL A 118 -17.91 -8.45 -2.23
C VAL A 118 -18.60 -8.79 -0.92
N SER A 119 -19.54 -9.75 -0.95
CA SER A 119 -20.13 -10.36 0.24
C SER A 119 -20.77 -9.37 1.24
N ASN A 120 -21.30 -8.24 0.77
CA ASN A 120 -21.90 -7.19 1.60
C ASN A 120 -21.01 -6.75 2.78
N MET A 121 -19.69 -6.70 2.54
CA MET A 121 -18.73 -6.34 3.58
C MET A 121 -18.91 -4.89 4.05
N THR A 122 -18.93 -4.69 5.37
CA THR A 122 -18.92 -3.35 5.96
C THR A 122 -17.62 -2.61 5.63
N ARG A 123 -17.65 -1.27 5.68
CA ARG A 123 -16.44 -0.41 5.52
C ARG A 123 -15.28 -0.88 6.41
N SER A 124 -15.56 -1.20 7.66
CA SER A 124 -14.55 -1.68 8.62
C SER A 124 -13.97 -3.04 8.23
N ALA A 125 -14.78 -3.94 7.67
CA ALA A 125 -14.31 -5.22 7.16
C ALA A 125 -13.40 -5.04 5.94
N ARG A 126 -13.78 -4.17 4.99
CA ARG A 126 -12.97 -3.82 3.82
C ARG A 126 -11.64 -3.18 4.24
N GLN A 127 -11.65 -2.27 5.20
CA GLN A 127 -10.43 -1.69 5.76
C GLN A 127 -9.53 -2.75 6.44
N LYS A 128 -10.10 -3.71 7.19
CA LYS A 128 -9.32 -4.80 7.79
C LYS A 128 -8.63 -5.66 6.72
N LEU A 129 -9.31 -5.93 5.61
CA LEU A 129 -8.75 -6.69 4.49
C LEU A 129 -7.60 -5.90 3.82
N LEU A 130 -7.86 -4.66 3.40
CA LEU A 130 -6.87 -3.80 2.75
C LEU A 130 -5.69 -3.47 3.68
N GLY A 131 -5.94 -3.20 4.96
CA GLY A 131 -4.87 -2.91 5.93
C GLY A 131 -3.83 -4.03 6.06
N ARG A 132 -4.23 -5.30 5.83
CA ARG A 132 -3.38 -6.49 5.85
C ARG A 132 -2.75 -6.83 4.50
N SER A 133 -3.28 -6.33 3.39
CA SER A 133 -2.84 -6.69 2.05
C SER A 133 -1.45 -6.12 1.70
N TRP A 134 -0.88 -6.56 0.59
CA TRP A 134 0.31 -5.92 0.03
C TRP A 134 -0.05 -4.71 -0.82
N SER A 135 0.92 -3.83 -1.03
CA SER A 135 0.80 -2.80 -2.06
C SER A 135 1.00 -3.46 -3.42
N VAL A 136 0.00 -3.37 -4.29
CA VAL A 136 0.01 -3.97 -5.63
C VAL A 136 1.22 -3.52 -6.45
N PRO A 137 1.57 -2.22 -6.56
CA PRO A 137 2.74 -1.82 -7.35
C PRO A 137 4.07 -2.34 -6.79
N VAL A 138 4.18 -2.55 -5.47
CA VAL A 138 5.38 -3.18 -4.88
C VAL A 138 5.50 -4.65 -5.28
N ILE A 139 4.40 -5.40 -5.24
CA ILE A 139 4.42 -6.81 -5.66
C ILE A 139 4.62 -6.94 -7.17
N ARG A 140 3.97 -6.07 -7.96
CA ARG A 140 4.19 -5.95 -9.41
C ARG A 140 5.67 -5.72 -9.70
N HIS A 141 6.32 -4.82 -8.96
CA HIS A 141 7.75 -4.58 -9.10
C HIS A 141 8.56 -5.83 -8.79
N LEU A 142 8.34 -6.50 -7.65
CA LEU A 142 9.09 -7.70 -7.27
C LEU A 142 8.97 -8.83 -8.29
N PHE A 143 7.77 -9.02 -8.84
CA PHE A 143 7.47 -10.13 -9.77
C PHE A 143 7.77 -9.79 -11.23
N SER A 144 8.09 -8.53 -11.56
CA SER A 144 8.29 -8.10 -12.95
C SER A 144 9.26 -8.95 -13.78
N PRO A 145 10.39 -9.47 -13.26
CA PRO A 145 11.35 -10.22 -14.07
C PRO A 145 10.91 -11.66 -14.30
N LEU A 146 9.92 -12.16 -13.56
CA LEU A 146 9.38 -13.50 -13.77
C LEU A 146 8.78 -13.66 -15.17
N LYS A 147 8.43 -12.56 -15.84
CA LYS A 147 8.01 -12.54 -17.24
C LYS A 147 9.06 -13.08 -18.21
N GLU A 148 10.35 -13.06 -17.84
CA GLU A 148 11.42 -13.61 -18.66
C GLU A 148 11.57 -15.13 -18.50
N TYR A 149 10.97 -15.70 -17.45
CA TYR A 149 11.11 -17.12 -17.10
C TYR A 149 9.86 -17.95 -17.41
N PHE A 150 8.69 -17.33 -17.47
CA PHE A 150 7.41 -18.00 -17.64
C PHE A 150 6.68 -17.47 -18.86
N ALA A 151 5.92 -18.36 -19.52
CA ALA A 151 5.13 -17.99 -20.69
C ALA A 151 4.13 -16.86 -20.36
N SER A 152 4.09 -15.85 -21.22
CA SER A 152 2.99 -14.91 -21.30
C SER A 152 1.97 -15.43 -22.31
N MET A 153 0.71 -15.53 -21.90
CA MET A 153 -0.43 -15.79 -22.80
C MET A 153 -0.71 -14.56 -23.67
#